data_AF-A0A4S4HNN5-F1
#
_entry.id   AF-A0A4S4HNN5-F1
#
_cell.length_a   1.000
_cell.length_b   1.000
_cell.length_c   1.000
_cell.angle_alpha   90.00
_cell.angle_beta   90.00
_cell.angle_gamma   90.00
#
_symmetry.space_group_name_H-M   'P 1'
#
loop_
_entity.id
_entity.type
_entity.pdbx_description
1 polymer ?
#
loop_
_entity_poly.entity_id
_entity_poly.type
_entity_poly.pdbx_seq_one_letter_code
_entity_poly.pdbx_strand_id
1 'polypeptide(L)'
;MYSSNYYDWYRQNDKLIRDIEKAINGEFSAINCYAKLANMAPNTAEQNQILEIRNDEIKHFHQFVQIYTNLTGQQPKPQITEECPNTYLQGLEFAIQDEQKTVDFYLEISDETSDAHLKELLRRIATDEQNHAVWFLYYFVKTK
;
A
#
# COMPACT_ATOMS: atom_id res chain seq x y z
N MET A 1 23.62 -4.86 33.69
CA MET A 1 23.13 -5.35 32.38
C MET A 1 21.72 -4.80 32.11
N TYR A 2 21.57 -3.49 31.86
CA TYR A 2 20.30 -2.86 31.47
C TYR A 2 20.35 -2.28 30.03
N SER A 3 21.46 -2.52 29.32
CA SER A 3 21.74 -1.90 28.02
C SER A 3 21.18 -2.67 26.81
N SER A 4 20.73 -3.93 26.96
CA SER A 4 20.28 -4.72 25.80
C SER A 4 18.90 -4.26 25.31
N ASN A 5 17.91 -4.19 26.23
CA ASN A 5 16.51 -3.91 25.88
C ASN A 5 16.27 -2.52 25.27
N TYR A 6 17.09 -1.52 25.62
CA TYR A 6 16.94 -0.17 25.07
C TYR A 6 17.40 -0.11 23.61
N TYR A 7 18.55 -0.72 23.29
CA TYR A 7 19.05 -0.76 21.91
C TYR A 7 18.13 -1.58 20.99
N ASP A 8 17.57 -2.68 21.50
CA ASP A 8 16.63 -3.50 20.74
C ASP A 8 15.32 -2.74 20.43
N TRP A 9 14.80 -1.97 21.41
CA TRP A 9 13.60 -1.13 21.22
C TRP A 9 13.81 0.01 20.21
N TYR A 10 14.94 0.71 20.28
CA TYR A 10 15.29 1.75 19.29
C TYR A 10 15.41 1.18 17.88
N ARG A 11 16.07 0.02 17.74
CA ARG A 11 16.24 -0.65 16.45
C ARG A 11 14.92 -1.12 15.84
N GLN A 12 13.99 -1.60 16.67
CA GLN A 12 12.64 -1.97 16.24
C GLN A 12 11.83 -0.77 15.76
N ASN A 13 11.89 0.36 16.48
CA ASN A 13 11.24 1.59 16.05
C ASN A 13 11.83 2.13 14.74
N ASP A 14 13.15 2.09 14.56
CA ASP A 14 13.79 2.54 13.31
C ASP A 14 13.37 1.68 12.11
N LYS A 15 13.19 0.36 12.30
CA LYS A 15 12.67 -0.52 11.24
C LYS A 15 11.22 -0.16 10.91
N LEU A 16 10.37 -0.07 11.92
CA LEU A 16 8.97 0.27 11.72
C LEU A 16 8.79 1.61 11.00
N ILE A 17 9.55 2.65 11.39
CA ILE A 17 9.49 3.95 10.74
C ILE A 17 9.81 3.84 9.23
N ARG A 18 10.86 3.09 8.87
CA ARG A 18 11.22 2.85 7.47
C ARG A 18 10.16 2.05 6.71
N ASP A 19 9.57 1.06 7.35
CA ASP A 19 8.53 0.23 6.73
C ASP A 19 7.25 1.05 6.49
N ILE A 20 6.87 1.91 7.43
CA ILE A 20 5.74 2.83 7.26
C ILE A 20 6.06 3.90 6.20
N GLU A 21 7.28 4.43 6.14
CA GLU A 21 7.68 5.34 5.07
C GLU A 21 7.61 4.67 3.69
N LYS A 22 8.03 3.40 3.60
CA LYS A 22 7.89 2.60 2.38
C LYS A 22 6.43 2.39 2.01
N ALA A 23 5.55 2.08 2.98
CA ALA A 23 4.11 1.95 2.76
C ALA A 23 3.52 3.26 2.20
N ILE A 24 3.84 4.41 2.81
CA ILE A 24 3.40 5.74 2.33
C ILE A 24 3.78 5.96 0.86
N ASN A 25 5.00 5.59 0.46
CA ASN A 25 5.46 5.75 -0.92
C ASN A 25 4.79 4.76 -1.90
N GLY A 26 4.53 3.52 -1.45
CA GLY A 26 3.79 2.51 -2.20
C GLY A 26 2.37 2.97 -2.49
N GLU A 27 1.61 3.28 -1.44
CA GLU A 27 0.24 3.81 -1.53
C GLU A 27 0.18 5.07 -2.41
N PHE A 28 1.12 5.99 -2.25
CA PHE A 28 1.18 7.19 -3.08
C PHE A 28 1.40 6.84 -4.56
N SER A 29 2.24 5.85 -4.86
CA SER A 29 2.46 5.38 -6.22
C SER A 29 1.20 4.70 -6.80
N ALA A 30 0.52 3.86 -6.01
CA ALA A 30 -0.75 3.20 -6.35
C ALA A 30 -1.85 4.23 -6.67
N ILE A 31 -2.05 5.24 -5.82
CA ILE A 31 -3.03 6.33 -6.03
C ILE A 31 -2.85 7.01 -7.39
N ASN A 32 -1.59 7.27 -7.77
CA ASN A 32 -1.26 7.90 -9.05
C ASN A 32 -1.45 6.93 -10.22
N CYS A 33 -1.05 5.66 -10.04
CA CYS A 33 -1.23 4.64 -11.08
C CYS A 33 -2.71 4.37 -11.36
N TYR A 34 -3.52 4.22 -10.33
CA TYR A 34 -4.92 3.83 -10.50
C TYR A 34 -5.76 4.99 -11.03
N ALA A 35 -5.36 6.25 -10.79
CA ALA A 35 -5.91 7.40 -11.50
C ALA A 35 -5.67 7.30 -13.01
N LYS A 36 -4.46 6.88 -13.41
CA LYS A 36 -4.10 6.69 -14.82
C LYS A 36 -4.85 5.50 -15.44
N LEU A 37 -4.96 4.37 -14.73
CA LEU A 37 -5.72 3.20 -15.20
C LEU A 37 -7.21 3.49 -15.36
N ALA A 38 -7.82 4.23 -14.42
CA ALA A 38 -9.21 4.63 -14.53
C ALA A 38 -9.49 5.47 -15.80
N ASN A 39 -8.53 6.29 -16.23
CA ASN A 39 -8.64 7.06 -17.48
C ASN A 39 -8.46 6.20 -18.75
N MET A 40 -7.81 5.04 -18.62
CA MET A 40 -7.57 4.10 -19.72
C MET A 40 -8.63 2.99 -19.79
N ALA A 41 -9.50 2.88 -18.78
CA ALA A 41 -10.48 1.81 -18.69
C ALA A 41 -11.46 1.82 -19.89
N PRO A 42 -11.79 0.65 -20.45
CA PRO A 42 -12.57 0.55 -21.69
C PRO A 42 -14.06 0.87 -21.51
N ASN A 43 -14.56 0.89 -20.27
CA ASN A 43 -15.95 1.20 -19.97
C ASN A 43 -16.11 1.81 -18.57
N THR A 44 -17.26 2.45 -18.34
CA THR A 44 -17.57 3.16 -17.09
C THR A 44 -17.62 2.25 -15.86
N ALA A 45 -18.01 0.98 -16.02
CA ALA A 45 -18.06 0.06 -14.87
C ALA A 45 -16.66 -0.25 -14.34
N GLU A 46 -15.72 -0.56 -15.24
CA GLU A 46 -14.31 -0.79 -14.88
C GLU A 46 -13.64 0.48 -14.36
N GLN A 47 -13.92 1.62 -15.01
CA GLN A 47 -13.45 2.92 -14.53
C GLN A 47 -13.90 3.18 -13.09
N ASN A 48 -15.19 2.98 -12.79
CA ASN A 48 -15.73 3.22 -11.46
C ASN A 48 -15.12 2.29 -10.41
N GLN A 49 -14.92 1.01 -10.73
CA GLN A 49 -14.28 0.07 -9.80
C GLN A 49 -12.82 0.46 -9.52
N ILE A 50 -12.07 0.87 -10.54
CA ILE A 50 -10.67 1.32 -10.35
C ILE A 50 -10.63 2.62 -9.53
N LEU A 51 -11.61 3.51 -9.70
CA LEU A 51 -11.72 4.71 -8.87
C LEU A 51 -12.11 4.39 -7.42
N GLU A 52 -12.89 3.33 -7.19
CA GLU A 52 -13.18 2.84 -5.85
C GLU A 52 -11.92 2.32 -5.17
N ILE A 53 -11.17 1.43 -5.85
CA ILE A 53 -9.87 0.92 -5.37
C ILE A 53 -8.94 2.09 -5.04
N ARG A 54 -8.77 3.05 -5.97
CA ARG A 54 -7.98 4.26 -5.73
C ARG A 54 -8.40 5.04 -4.48
N ASN A 55 -9.69 5.07 -4.15
CA ASN A 55 -10.15 5.75 -2.94
C ASN A 55 -9.82 4.97 -1.67
N ASP A 56 -9.67 3.65 -1.75
CA ASP A 56 -9.17 2.82 -0.67
C ASP A 56 -7.68 3.08 -0.44
N GLU A 57 -6.85 3.11 -1.49
CA GLU A 57 -5.43 3.52 -1.42
C GLU A 57 -5.25 4.89 -0.73
N ILE A 58 -6.13 5.86 -1.03
CA ILE A 58 -6.10 7.19 -0.38
C ILE A 58 -6.33 7.07 1.13
N LYS A 59 -7.22 6.19 1.57
CA LYS A 59 -7.49 5.96 2.99
C LYS A 59 -6.29 5.29 3.66
N HIS A 60 -5.73 4.27 3.03
CA HIS A 60 -4.55 3.55 3.52
C HIS A 60 -3.35 4.49 3.62
N PHE A 61 -3.07 5.29 2.59
CA PHE A 61 -2.09 6.37 2.60
C PHE A 61 -2.25 7.28 3.81
N HIS A 62 -3.46 7.79 4.07
CA HIS A 62 -3.70 8.68 5.21
C HIS A 62 -3.52 7.98 6.57
N GLN A 63 -3.87 6.71 6.68
CA GLN A 63 -3.61 5.90 7.87
C GLN A 63 -2.10 5.78 8.12
N PHE A 64 -1.31 5.48 7.10
CA PHE A 64 0.15 5.41 7.24
C PHE A 64 0.80 6.76 7.54
N VAL A 65 0.34 7.85 6.92
CA VAL A 65 0.79 9.22 7.25
C VAL A 65 0.54 9.54 8.73
N GLN A 66 -0.62 9.16 9.26
CA GLN A 66 -0.94 9.35 10.67
C GLN A 66 -0.01 8.54 11.57
N ILE A 67 0.25 7.28 11.24
CA ILE A 67 1.19 6.42 11.99
C ILE A 67 2.60 7.02 11.96
N TYR A 68 3.11 7.38 10.79
CA TYR A 68 4.44 7.98 10.63
C TYR A 68 4.57 9.28 11.43
N THR A 69 3.56 10.15 11.38
CA THR A 69 3.56 11.41 12.13
C THR A 69 3.56 11.14 13.63
N ASN A 70 2.82 10.13 14.11
CA ASN A 70 2.82 9.76 15.53
C ASN A 70 4.17 9.19 16.00
N LEU A 71 4.86 8.42 15.14
CA LEU A 71 6.16 7.82 15.46
C LEU A 71 7.31 8.83 15.41
N THR A 72 7.29 9.76 14.47
CA THR A 72 8.43 10.64 14.16
C THR A 72 8.25 12.09 14.59
N GLY A 73 7.00 12.53 14.82
CA GLY A 73 6.63 13.93 15.02
C GLY A 73 6.72 14.79 13.74
N GLN A 74 6.97 14.19 12.57
CA GLN A 74 7.15 14.89 11.31
C GLN A 74 6.17 14.41 10.24
N GLN A 75 5.81 15.31 9.33
CA GLN A 75 5.07 14.92 8.13
C GLN A 75 6.00 14.21 7.14
N PRO A 76 5.57 13.10 6.53
CA PRO A 76 6.35 12.41 5.51
C PRO A 76 6.41 13.25 4.23
N LYS A 77 7.34 12.90 3.34
CA LYS A 77 7.45 13.47 1.99
C LYS A 77 7.27 12.35 0.97
N PRO A 78 6.03 12.02 0.59
CA PRO A 78 5.75 10.92 -0.32
C PRO A 78 6.48 11.08 -1.65
N GLN A 79 7.00 9.98 -2.18
CA GLN A 79 7.67 9.91 -3.47
C GLN A 79 7.05 8.81 -4.32
N ILE A 80 6.96 9.07 -5.63
CA ILE A 80 6.65 8.01 -6.59
C ILE A 80 7.89 7.13 -6.70
N THR A 81 7.75 5.87 -6.28
CA THR A 81 8.86 4.91 -6.28
C THR A 81 8.72 3.88 -7.41
N GLU A 82 7.52 3.73 -7.96
CA GLU A 82 7.23 2.85 -9.08
C GLU A 82 6.42 3.58 -10.15
N GLU A 83 6.84 3.47 -11.41
CA GLU A 83 6.18 4.13 -12.52
C GLU A 83 5.07 3.27 -13.11
N CYS A 84 3.85 3.82 -13.15
CA CYS A 84 2.71 3.16 -13.75
C CYS A 84 2.86 3.02 -15.28
N PRO A 85 2.69 1.81 -15.86
CA PRO A 85 2.80 1.59 -17.30
C PRO A 85 1.90 2.49 -18.16
N ASN A 86 2.24 2.63 -19.44
CA ASN A 86 1.55 3.53 -20.39
C ASN A 86 0.41 2.88 -21.18
N THR A 87 0.23 1.56 -21.06
CA THR A 87 -0.88 0.84 -21.69
C THR A 87 -1.75 0.18 -20.64
N TYR A 88 -3.05 0.06 -20.91
CA TYR A 88 -4.00 -0.47 -19.95
C TYR A 88 -3.65 -1.90 -19.52
N LEU A 89 -3.36 -2.80 -20.46
CA LEU A 89 -3.04 -4.20 -20.17
C LEU A 89 -1.77 -4.36 -19.30
N GLN A 90 -0.70 -3.63 -19.63
CA GLN A 90 0.53 -3.65 -18.81
C GLN A 90 0.30 -3.03 -17.44
N GLY A 91 -0.54 -2.01 -17.36
CA GLY A 91 -0.90 -1.35 -16.12
C GLY A 91 -1.73 -2.24 -15.19
N LEU A 92 -2.64 -3.05 -15.74
CA LEU A 92 -3.35 -4.08 -14.98
C LEU A 92 -2.40 -5.17 -14.48
N GLU A 93 -1.48 -5.66 -15.32
CA GLU A 93 -0.47 -6.64 -14.89
C GLU A 93 0.41 -6.10 -13.76
N PHE A 94 0.85 -4.85 -13.89
CA PHE A 94 1.61 -4.14 -12.86
C PHE A 94 0.81 -4.06 -11.55
N ALA A 95 -0.44 -3.58 -11.59
CA ALA A 95 -1.28 -3.44 -10.41
C ALA A 95 -1.50 -4.78 -9.69
N ILE A 96 -1.73 -5.88 -10.42
CA ILE A 96 -1.83 -7.21 -9.80
C ILE A 96 -0.57 -7.55 -9.00
N GLN A 97 0.61 -7.33 -9.58
CA GLN A 97 1.87 -7.67 -8.93
C GLN A 97 2.19 -6.74 -7.76
N ASP A 98 1.85 -5.46 -7.88
CA ASP A 98 2.00 -4.47 -6.82
C ASP A 98 1.15 -4.85 -5.62
N GLU A 99 -0.15 -5.02 -5.81
CA GLU A 99 -1.10 -5.41 -4.76
C GLU A 99 -0.69 -6.71 -4.06
N GLN A 100 -0.30 -7.74 -4.81
CA GLN A 100 0.15 -9.02 -4.23
C GLN A 100 1.40 -8.86 -3.34
N LYS A 101 2.35 -8.00 -3.74
CA LYS A 101 3.54 -7.73 -2.91
C LYS A 101 3.18 -6.89 -1.69
N THR A 102 2.22 -5.97 -1.83
CA THR A 102 1.73 -5.13 -0.74
C THR A 102 1.04 -5.97 0.33
N VAL A 103 0.25 -6.98 -0.05
CA VAL A 103 -0.30 -7.99 0.87
C VAL A 103 0.81 -8.63 1.71
N ASP A 104 1.83 -9.20 1.06
CA ASP A 104 2.95 -9.86 1.75
C ASP A 104 3.66 -8.88 2.70
N PHE A 105 3.90 -7.65 2.24
CA PHE A 105 4.60 -6.62 3.00
C PHE A 105 3.83 -6.20 4.26
N TYR A 106 2.52 -5.95 4.15
CA TYR A 106 1.71 -5.54 5.30
C TYR A 106 1.50 -6.67 6.31
N LEU A 107 1.43 -7.92 5.85
CA LEU A 107 1.41 -9.08 6.75
C LEU A 107 2.76 -9.23 7.49
N GLU A 108 3.90 -8.99 6.84
CA GLU A 108 5.21 -9.02 7.49
C GLU A 108 5.31 -7.98 8.61
N ILE A 109 4.94 -6.72 8.35
CA ILE A 109 4.93 -5.67 9.38
C ILE A 109 3.95 -6.02 10.51
N SER A 110 2.79 -6.59 10.16
CA SER A 110 1.78 -7.01 11.13
C SER A 110 2.33 -8.06 12.08
N ASP A 111 3.04 -9.06 11.57
CA ASP A 111 3.58 -10.13 12.40
C ASP A 111 4.73 -9.66 13.31
N GLU A 112 5.50 -8.67 12.88
CA GLU A 112 6.60 -8.10 13.66
C GLU A 112 6.16 -7.12 14.76
N THR A 113 5.06 -6.38 14.57
CA THR A 113 4.63 -5.37 15.55
C THR A 113 4.01 -6.00 16.80
N SER A 114 4.35 -5.43 17.96
CA SER A 114 3.71 -5.74 19.25
C SER A 114 2.44 -4.90 19.52
N ASP A 115 2.19 -3.86 18.73
CA ASP A 115 1.00 -3.03 18.86
C ASP A 115 -0.21 -3.74 18.24
N ALA A 116 -1.20 -4.06 19.07
CA ALA A 116 -2.38 -4.79 18.66
C ALA A 116 -3.28 -4.00 17.69
N HIS A 117 -3.35 -2.67 17.82
CA HIS A 117 -4.11 -1.83 16.89
C HIS A 117 -3.43 -1.76 15.53
N LEU A 118 -2.11 -1.58 15.51
CA LEU A 118 -1.35 -1.57 14.26
C LEU A 118 -1.41 -2.92 13.54
N LYS A 119 -1.29 -4.02 14.31
CA LYS A 119 -1.43 -5.39 13.80
C LYS A 119 -2.75 -5.61 13.08
N GLU A 120 -3.86 -5.23 13.71
CA GLU A 120 -5.20 -5.39 13.14
C GLU A 120 -5.41 -4.50 11.92
N LEU A 121 -4.95 -3.24 12.00
CA LEU A 121 -5.03 -2.32 10.88
C LEU A 121 -4.31 -2.87 9.64
N LEU A 122 -3.06 -3.31 9.78
CA LEU A 122 -2.28 -3.86 8.67
C LEU A 122 -2.92 -5.11 8.05
N ARG A 123 -3.51 -5.99 8.87
CA ARG A 123 -4.24 -7.17 8.37
C ARG A 123 -5.48 -6.80 7.57
N ARG A 124 -6.19 -5.76 8.00
CA ARG A 124 -7.34 -5.23 7.28
C ARG A 124 -6.91 -4.65 5.94
N ILE A 125 -5.88 -3.80 5.93
CA ILE A 125 -5.35 -3.21 4.70
C ILE A 125 -4.90 -4.32 3.73
N ALA A 126 -4.14 -5.31 4.20
CA ALA A 126 -3.75 -6.47 3.39
C ALA A 126 -4.96 -7.26 2.82
N THR A 127 -6.10 -7.28 3.51
CA THR A 127 -7.31 -7.91 2.99
C THR A 127 -7.93 -7.07 1.87
N ASP A 128 -7.90 -5.74 2.00
CA ASP A 128 -8.34 -4.81 0.94
C ASP A 128 -7.44 -4.99 -0.30
N GLU A 129 -6.11 -5.00 -0.15
CA GLU A 129 -5.16 -5.21 -1.27
C GLU A 129 -5.36 -6.54 -1.98
N GLN A 130 -5.64 -7.61 -1.22
CA GLN A 130 -5.94 -8.90 -1.83
C GLN A 130 -7.20 -8.83 -2.70
N ASN A 131 -8.22 -8.06 -2.30
CA ASN A 131 -9.41 -7.84 -3.12
C ASN A 131 -9.09 -6.98 -4.35
N HIS A 132 -8.23 -5.97 -4.22
CA HIS A 132 -7.77 -5.14 -5.32
C HIS A 132 -7.04 -5.97 -6.39
N ALA A 133 -6.09 -6.82 -5.96
CA ALA A 133 -5.39 -7.77 -6.83
C ALA A 133 -6.35 -8.65 -7.63
N VAL A 134 -7.42 -9.15 -7.00
CA VAL A 134 -8.44 -9.99 -7.65
C VAL A 134 -9.23 -9.21 -8.70
N TRP A 135 -9.59 -7.95 -8.43
CA TRP A 135 -10.25 -7.08 -9.42
C TRP A 135 -9.35 -6.81 -10.62
N PHE A 136 -8.09 -6.43 -10.39
CA PHE A 136 -7.14 -6.21 -11.48
C PHE A 136 -6.88 -7.49 -12.28
N LEU A 137 -6.81 -8.65 -11.62
CA LEU A 137 -6.70 -9.96 -12.29
C LEU A 137 -7.90 -10.24 -13.18
N TYR A 138 -9.11 -9.98 -12.69
CA TYR A 138 -10.33 -10.14 -13.48
C TYR A 138 -10.30 -9.27 -14.74
N TYR A 139 -9.92 -7.99 -14.63
CA TYR A 139 -9.81 -7.10 -15.78
C TYR A 139 -8.67 -7.46 -16.73
N PHE A 140 -7.54 -7.94 -16.20
CA PHE A 140 -6.42 -8.43 -17.02
C PHE A 140 -6.84 -9.62 -17.88
N VAL A 141 -7.49 -10.62 -17.27
CA VAL A 141 -7.99 -11.81 -17.97
C VAL A 141 -9.07 -11.44 -18.99
N LYS A 142 -9.92 -10.46 -18.68
CA LYS A 142 -10.97 -9.99 -19.60
C LYS A 142 -10.40 -9.21 -20.81
N THR A 143 -9.29 -8.50 -20.63
CA THR A 143 -8.67 -7.65 -21.66
C THR A 143 -7.73 -8.42 -22.58
N LYS A 144 -7.14 -9.50 -22.10
CA LYS A 144 -6.24 -10.39 -22.85
C LYS A 144 -6.99 -11.30 -23.82
#